data_AF-A0A1R3K1U2-F1
#
_entry.id   AF-A0A1R3K1U2-F1
#
_cell.length_a   1.000
_cell.length_b   1.000
_cell.length_c   1.000
_cell.angle_alpha   90.00
_cell.angle_beta   90.00
_cell.angle_gamma   90.00
#
_symmetry.space_group_name_H-M   'P 1'
#
loop_
_entity.id
_entity.type
_entity.pdbx_description
1 polymer ?
#
loop_
_entity_poly.entity_id
_entity_poly.type
_entity_poly.pdbx_seq_one_letter_code
_entity_poly.pdbx_strand_id
1 'polypeptide(L)'
;MTSWYGPLIDLSKASEHVGHFVQLLVFVHRSTPLQYKLSNGGEIIKTEIQVGDDTLPFFTVSLWKKEMRSLVLAEQATLKKLESARTK
;
A
#
# COMPACT_ATOMS: atom_id res chain seq x y z
N MET A 1 2.61 -27.69 10.16
CA MET A 1 2.65 -26.21 10.28
C MET A 1 2.30 -25.64 8.91
N THR A 2 1.05 -25.23 8.70
CA THR A 2 0.64 -24.58 7.45
C THR A 2 0.91 -23.08 7.57
N SER A 3 1.91 -22.58 6.84
CA SER A 3 2.19 -21.14 6.78
C SER A 3 0.98 -20.40 6.20
N TRP A 4 0.58 -19.30 6.84
CA TRP A 4 -0.54 -18.46 6.41
C TRP A 4 -0.27 -17.74 5.06
N TYR A 5 0.97 -17.75 4.59
CA TYR A 5 1.44 -16.98 3.43
C TYR A 5 1.46 -17.77 2.11
N GLY A 6 1.15 -19.07 2.13
CA GLY A 6 1.21 -19.93 0.95
C GLY A 6 2.63 -20.33 0.51
N PRO A 7 2.77 -21.12 -0.56
CA PRO A 7 4.07 -21.62 -1.04
C PRO A 7 4.90 -20.53 -1.70
N LEU A 8 6.23 -20.67 -1.67
CA LEU A 8 7.13 -19.94 -2.57
C LEU A 8 7.07 -20.58 -3.95
N ILE A 9 6.81 -19.79 -4.99
CA ILE A 9 6.66 -20.28 -6.36
C ILE A 9 7.51 -19.46 -7.34
N ASP A 10 7.82 -20.10 -8.47
CA ASP A 10 8.38 -19.44 -9.65
C ASP A 10 7.27 -18.69 -10.41
N LEU A 11 7.59 -17.56 -11.04
CA LEU A 11 6.64 -16.74 -11.80
C LEU A 11 5.97 -17.52 -12.94
N SER A 12 6.69 -18.45 -13.59
CA SER A 12 6.14 -19.32 -14.63
C SER A 12 4.96 -20.20 -14.15
N LYS A 13 4.81 -20.43 -12.84
CA LYS A 13 3.73 -21.23 -12.23
C LYS A 13 2.61 -20.38 -11.63
N ALA A 14 2.66 -19.06 -11.79
CA ALA A 14 1.69 -18.16 -11.17
C ALA A 14 0.24 -18.45 -11.60
N SER A 15 0.02 -18.87 -12.86
CA SER A 15 -1.31 -19.20 -13.38
C SER A 15 -1.95 -20.42 -12.71
N GLU A 16 -1.15 -21.33 -12.15
CA GLU A 16 -1.65 -22.52 -11.44
C GLU A 16 -2.20 -22.19 -10.04
N HIS A 17 -1.88 -20.99 -9.53
CA HIS A 17 -2.18 -20.57 -8.15
C HIS A 17 -3.23 -19.45 -8.08
N VAL A 18 -4.02 -19.27 -9.13
CA VAL A 18 -5.08 -18.24 -9.18
C VAL A 18 -6.08 -18.45 -8.03
N GLY A 19 -6.30 -17.40 -7.24
CA GLY A 19 -7.20 -17.43 -6.08
C GLY A 19 -6.54 -17.87 -4.77
N HIS A 20 -5.24 -18.19 -4.78
CA HIS A 20 -4.49 -18.58 -3.58
C HIS A 20 -3.43 -17.53 -3.22
N PHE A 21 -3.04 -17.51 -1.93
CA PHE A 21 -1.87 -16.76 -1.49
C PHE A 21 -0.60 -17.52 -1.85
N VAL A 22 0.43 -16.80 -2.29
CA VAL A 22 1.75 -17.32 -2.63
C VAL A 22 2.83 -16.32 -2.22
N GLN A 23 4.06 -16.80 -2.13
CA GLN A 23 5.25 -15.98 -1.95
C GLN A 23 6.04 -15.96 -3.27
N LEU A 24 6.65 -14.81 -3.58
CA LEU A 24 7.46 -14.61 -4.78
C LEU A 24 8.83 -14.08 -4.36
N LEU A 25 9.90 -14.63 -4.95
CA LEU A 25 11.26 -14.09 -4.84
C LEU A 25 11.70 -13.64 -6.24
N VAL A 26 11.78 -12.33 -6.44
CA VAL A 26 11.90 -11.74 -7.78
C VAL A 26 12.83 -10.53 -7.78
N PHE A 27 13.42 -10.24 -8.94
CA PHE A 27 14.09 -8.98 -9.23
C PHE A 27 13.06 -7.92 -9.60
N VAL A 28 13.21 -6.71 -9.07
CA VAL A 28 12.36 -5.57 -9.41
C VAL A 28 13.03 -4.74 -10.50
N HIS A 29 12.36 -4.59 -11.64
CA HIS A 29 12.84 -3.78 -12.76
C HIS A 29 12.39 -2.34 -12.65
N ARG A 30 11.10 -2.14 -12.35
CA ARG A 30 10.47 -0.82 -12.29
C ARG A 30 9.29 -0.83 -11.33
N SER A 31 9.08 0.29 -10.65
CA SER A 31 7.90 0.55 -9.83
C SER A 31 7.27 1.87 -10.25
N THR A 32 5.97 1.88 -10.54
CA THR A 32 5.22 3.06 -10.97
C THR A 32 3.98 3.23 -10.10
N PRO A 33 3.95 4.23 -9.21
CA PRO A 33 2.75 4.55 -8.44
C PRO A 33 1.71 5.27 -9.30
N LEU A 34 0.46 4.86 -9.17
CA LEU A 34 -0.73 5.41 -9.82
C LEU A 34 -1.77 5.74 -8.73
N GLN A 35 -2.11 7.02 -8.64
CA GLN A 35 -3.05 7.54 -7.64
C GLN A 35 -4.44 7.64 -8.27
N TYR A 36 -5.42 6.95 -7.70
CA TYR A 36 -6.82 7.00 -8.12
C TYR A 36 -7.66 7.71 -7.05
N LYS A 37 -8.40 8.74 -7.47
CA LYS A 37 -9.41 9.39 -6.64
C LYS A 37 -10.73 8.61 -6.77
N LEU A 38 -11.27 8.15 -5.65
CA LEU A 38 -12.58 7.53 -5.60
C LEU A 38 -13.68 8.61 -5.57
N SER A 39 -14.84 8.29 -6.14
CA SER A 39 -16.01 9.17 -6.15
C SER A 39 -16.54 9.53 -4.76
N ASN A 40 -16.24 8.70 -3.75
CA ASN A 40 -16.62 8.92 -2.34
C ASN A 40 -15.61 9.74 -1.53
N GLY A 41 -14.63 10.39 -2.19
CA GLY A 41 -13.60 11.21 -1.53
C GLY A 41 -12.45 10.41 -0.92
N GLY A 42 -12.46 9.07 -1.03
CA GLY A 42 -11.31 8.23 -0.69
C GLY A 42 -10.24 8.24 -1.78
N GLU A 43 -9.04 7.76 -1.44
CA GLU A 43 -7.92 7.67 -2.37
C GLU A 43 -7.34 6.25 -2.35
N ILE A 44 -7.09 5.70 -3.53
CA ILE A 44 -6.42 4.40 -3.69
C ILE A 44 -5.14 4.64 -4.46
N ILE A 45 -4.02 4.19 -3.90
CA ILE A 45 -2.74 4.16 -4.59
C ILE A 45 -2.55 2.73 -5.09
N LYS A 46 -2.53 2.55 -6.41
CA LYS A 46 -2.08 1.33 -7.06
C LYS A 46 -0.62 1.52 -7.44
N THR A 47 0.25 0.60 -7.11
CA THR A 47 1.63 0.60 -7.60
C THR A 47 1.80 -0.57 -8.52
N GLU A 48 2.08 -0.30 -9.80
CA GLU A 48 2.46 -1.34 -10.75
C GLU A 48 3.96 -1.57 -10.66
N ILE A 49 4.34 -2.83 -10.41
CA ILE A 49 5.71 -3.27 -10.23
C ILE A 49 6.01 -4.27 -11.34
N GLN A 50 6.96 -3.92 -12.21
CA GLN A 50 7.52 -4.88 -13.16
C GLN A 50 8.62 -5.66 -12.46
N VAL A 51 8.50 -6.97 -12.49
CA VAL A 51 9.40 -7.92 -11.85
C VAL A 51 9.79 -9.03 -12.82
N GLY A 52 10.81 -9.80 -12.46
CA GLY A 52 11.19 -11.03 -13.17
C GLY A 52 11.96 -11.99 -12.25
N ASP A 53 12.03 -13.25 -12.67
CA ASP A 53 12.88 -14.28 -12.08
C ASP A 53 13.55 -15.09 -13.20
N ASP A 54 14.28 -16.14 -12.81
CA ASP A 54 15.00 -17.00 -13.74
C ASP A 54 14.07 -17.76 -14.71
N THR A 55 12.77 -17.86 -14.40
CA THR A 55 11.78 -18.57 -15.21
C THR A 55 10.98 -17.64 -16.12
N LEU A 56 10.78 -16.38 -15.71
CA LEU A 56 10.03 -15.40 -16.47
C LEU A 56 10.64 -14.00 -16.29
N PRO A 57 11.21 -13.39 -17.35
CA PRO A 57 11.97 -12.14 -17.22
C PRO A 57 11.10 -10.92 -16.96
N PHE A 58 9.83 -10.95 -17.34
CA PHE A 58 8.88 -9.86 -17.17
C PHE A 58 7.51 -10.35 -16.69
N PHE A 59 7.08 -9.83 -15.56
CA PHE A 59 5.77 -10.05 -14.96
C PHE A 59 5.33 -8.76 -14.25
N THR A 60 4.04 -8.45 -14.27
CA THR A 60 3.51 -7.24 -13.63
C THR A 60 2.73 -7.60 -12.37
N VAL A 61 3.17 -7.09 -11.23
CA VAL A 61 2.47 -7.19 -9.94
C VAL A 61 1.85 -5.84 -9.61
N SER A 62 0.60 -5.85 -9.11
CA SER A 62 -0.06 -4.62 -8.64
C SER A 62 -0.19 -4.65 -7.12
N LEU A 63 0.40 -3.66 -6.45
CA LEU A 63 0.17 -3.41 -5.03
C LEU A 63 -0.94 -2.38 -4.87
N TRP A 64 -1.96 -2.71 -4.10
CA TRP A 64 -3.09 -1.82 -3.83
C TRP A 64 -3.05 -1.35 -2.38
N LYS A 65 -2.96 -0.03 -2.18
CA LYS A 65 -3.05 0.63 -0.87
C LYS A 65 -4.26 1.56 -0.87
N LYS A 66 -5.21 1.31 0.02
CA LYS A 66 -6.29 2.27 0.31
C LYS A 66 -5.78 3.26 1.35
N GLU A 67 -5.63 4.53 0.99
CA GLU A 67 -5.39 5.56 2.01
C GLU A 67 -6.72 5.90 2.68
N MET A 68 -6.82 5.53 3.96
CA MET A 68 -7.83 6.07 4.84
C MET A 68 -7.31 7.45 5.30
N ARG A 69 -7.83 8.53 4.71
CA ARG A 69 -7.65 9.85 5.33
C ARG A 69 -8.39 9.82 6.66
N SER A 70 -7.64 9.78 7.76
CA SER A 70 -8.18 10.11 9.07
C SER A 70 -8.72 11.54 8.96
N LEU A 71 -10.03 11.71 9.06
CA LEU A 71 -10.62 13.00 9.40
C LEU A 71 -10.17 13.30 10.83
N VAL A 72 -8.96 13.84 10.99
CA VAL A 72 -8.66 14.64 12.16
C VAL A 72 -9.50 15.91 11.99
N LEU A 73 -10.76 15.82 12.44
CA LEU A 73 -11.49 16.99 12.91
C LEU A 73 -10.74 17.49 14.15
N ALA A 74 -9.59 18.13 13.92
CA ALA A 74 -9.03 19.04 14.90
C ALA A 74 -9.97 20.23 14.89
N GLU A 75 -11.04 20.15 15.70
CA GLU A 75 -11.68 21.33 16.23
C GLU A 75 -10.57 22.31 16.63
N GLN A 76 -10.69 23.53 16.13
CA GLN A 76 -9.79 24.61 16.44
C GLN A 76 -9.68 24.80 17.96
N ALA A 77 -8.66 24.22 18.58
CA ALA A 77 -8.10 24.77 19.78
C ALA A 77 -7.19 25.95 19.36
N THR A 78 -7.82 27.05 18.92
CA THR A 78 -7.18 28.36 18.97
C THR A 78 -6.70 28.57 20.39
N LEU A 79 -5.39 28.46 20.60
CA LEU A 79 -4.72 28.86 21.84
C LEU A 79 -4.85 30.40 21.94
N LYS A 80 -6.01 30.89 22.36
CA LYS A 80 -6.14 32.29 22.80
C LYS A 80 -5.34 32.40 24.10
N LYS A 81 -4.16 32.99 23.94
CA LYS A 81 -3.31 33.57 24.99
C LYS A 81 -4.16 34.12 26.14
N LEU A 82 -4.12 33.47 27.30
CA LEU A 82 -4.50 34.10 28.56
C LEU A 82 -3.20 34.61 29.22
N GLU A 83 -2.91 35.89 28.99
CA GLU A 83 -2.16 36.66 29.98
C GLU A 83 -3.05 36.79 31.21
N SER A 84 -2.67 36.14 32.31
CA SER A 84 -3.28 36.40 33.61
C SER A 84 -2.23 37.03 34.53
N ALA A 85 -2.54 38.25 34.93
CA ALA A 85 -1.77 39.12 35.79
C ALA A 85 -1.34 38.43 37.09
N ARG A 86 -0.05 38.55 37.44
CA ARG A 86 0.37 38.40 38.83
C ARG A 86 0.47 39.79 39.44
N THR A 87 -0.57 40.16 40.16
CA THR A 87 -0.57 41.27 41.11
C THR A 87 0.02 40.77 42.44
N LYS A 88 0.84 41.66 43.04
CA LYS A 88 1.63 41.57 44.28
C LYS A 88 3.03 40.98 44.13
#